data_AF-X1NJP3-F1
#
_entry.id   AF-X1NJP3-F1
#
_cell.length_a   1.000
_cell.length_b   1.000
_cell.length_c   1.000
_cell.angle_alpha   90.00
_cell.angle_beta   90.00
_cell.angle_gamma   90.00
#
_symmetry.space_group_name_H-M   'P 1'
#
loop_
_entity.id
_entity.type
_entity.pdbx_description
1 polymer ?
#
loop_
_entity_poly.entity_id
_entity_poly.type
_entity_poly.pdbx_seq_one_letter_code
_entity_poly.pdbx_strand_id
1 'polypeptide(L)'
;VFDPDGLWPVIDNARQVGRYLLRRVWQELQTQAQDQTAREIFNRIAHWHPDMVGPAGVPLFDDDAAERTPPPMLPVALAADGFRASLFSTLTTLGIPQDVTLQEMRIECFFPADEASRHALEALSR
;
A
#
# COMPACT_ATOMS: atom_id res chain seq x y z
N VAL A 1 0.97 -3.43 -7.30
CA VAL A 1 1.06 -4.20 -6.04
C VAL A 1 0.13 -5.40 -6.04
N PHE A 2 -1.19 -5.21 -6.14
CA PHE A 2 -2.18 -6.30 -6.05
C PHE A 2 -2.20 -7.33 -7.19
N ASP A 3 -1.53 -7.07 -8.29
CA ASP A 3 -1.52 -8.00 -9.43
C ASP A 3 -0.83 -9.33 -9.02
N PRO A 4 -1.47 -10.50 -9.21
CA PRO A 4 -0.88 -11.80 -8.91
C PRO A 4 0.42 -12.07 -9.69
N ASP A 5 0.54 -11.51 -10.89
CA ASP A 5 1.73 -11.62 -11.73
C ASP A 5 2.72 -10.46 -11.50
N GLY A 6 2.43 -9.60 -10.51
CA GLY A 6 3.22 -8.43 -10.15
C GLY A 6 3.95 -8.57 -8.81
N LEU A 7 3.85 -7.53 -7.97
CA LEU A 7 4.55 -7.48 -6.68
C LEU A 7 3.88 -8.30 -5.58
N TRP A 8 2.60 -8.69 -5.74
CA TRP A 8 1.86 -9.41 -4.71
C TRP A 8 2.59 -10.66 -4.19
N PRO A 9 3.07 -11.59 -5.05
CA PRO A 9 3.80 -12.78 -4.59
C PRO A 9 5.17 -12.49 -3.98
N VAL A 10 5.74 -11.30 -4.21
CA VAL A 10 7.06 -10.90 -3.71
C VAL A 10 6.99 -10.30 -2.29
N ILE A 11 5.80 -9.92 -1.83
CA ILE A 11 5.62 -9.31 -0.51
C ILE A 11 5.20 -10.41 0.48
N ASP A 12 6.09 -10.83 1.37
CA ASP A 12 5.83 -11.86 2.40
C ASP A 12 4.61 -11.49 3.26
N ASN A 13 4.44 -10.21 3.59
CA ASN A 13 3.29 -9.67 4.33
C ASN A 13 2.24 -8.99 3.43
N ALA A 14 2.02 -9.49 2.20
CA ALA A 14 1.19 -8.85 1.17
C ALA A 14 -0.21 -8.44 1.65
N ARG A 15 -0.86 -9.24 2.50
CA ARG A 15 -2.18 -8.92 3.05
C ARG A 15 -2.18 -7.63 3.87
N GLN A 16 -1.17 -7.44 4.73
CA GLN A 16 -1.04 -6.25 5.56
C GLN A 16 -0.81 -5.01 4.69
N VAL A 17 0.14 -5.09 3.74
CA VAL A 17 0.45 -4.02 2.79
C VAL A 17 -0.76 -3.70 1.91
N GLY A 18 -1.42 -4.74 1.41
CA GLY A 18 -2.61 -4.63 0.58
C GLY A 18 -3.75 -3.94 1.30
N ARG A 19 -4.04 -4.27 2.56
CA ARG A 19 -5.09 -3.59 3.33
C ARG A 19 -4.82 -2.09 3.48
N TYR A 20 -3.56 -1.72 3.75
CA TYR A 20 -3.16 -0.31 3.83
C TYR A 20 -3.37 0.43 2.50
N LEU A 21 -2.94 -0.15 1.38
CA LEU A 21 -3.10 0.45 0.06
C LEU A 21 -4.56 0.50 -0.40
N LEU A 22 -5.34 -0.56 -0.14
CA LEU A 22 -6.76 -0.65 -0.47
C LEU A 22 -7.55 0.42 0.28
N ARG A 23 -7.21 0.67 1.55
CA ARG A 23 -7.79 1.77 2.33
C ARG A 23 -7.56 3.13 1.67
N ARG A 24 -6.38 3.38 1.12
CA ARG A 24 -6.07 4.64 0.41
C ARG A 24 -6.92 4.79 -0.86
N VAL A 25 -7.03 3.73 -1.66
CA VAL A 25 -7.90 3.72 -2.86
C VAL A 25 -9.36 3.96 -2.45
N TRP A 26 -9.82 3.31 -1.39
CA TRP A 26 -11.17 3.50 -0.87
C TRP A 26 -11.41 4.94 -0.39
N GLN A 27 -10.49 5.53 0.36
CA GLN A 27 -10.59 6.92 0.80
C GLN A 27 -10.69 7.89 -0.38
N GLU A 28 -9.91 7.67 -1.45
CA GLU A 28 -9.99 8.47 -2.68
C GLU A 28 -11.37 8.36 -3.36
N LEU A 29 -11.97 7.17 -3.38
CA LEU A 29 -13.33 6.98 -3.90
C LEU A 29 -14.38 7.70 -3.06
N GLN A 30 -14.18 7.81 -1.74
CA GLN A 30 -15.08 8.53 -0.85
C GLN A 30 -14.96 10.05 -1.02
N THR A 31 -13.77 10.57 -1.32
CA THR A 31 -13.54 12.01 -1.57
C THR A 31 -13.92 12.42 -2.99
N GLN A 32 -13.63 11.58 -3.99
CA GLN A 32 -13.84 11.83 -5.41
C GLN A 32 -14.71 10.71 -6.01
N ALA A 33 -16.00 10.73 -5.66
CA ALA A 33 -16.93 9.66 -6.04
C ALA A 33 -16.98 9.38 -7.54
N GLN A 34 -16.68 10.35 -8.42
CA GLN A 34 -16.72 10.19 -9.88
C GLN A 34 -15.39 9.74 -10.52
N ASP A 35 -14.34 9.47 -9.73
CA ASP A 35 -13.06 8.99 -10.26
C ASP A 35 -13.20 7.57 -10.84
N GLN A 36 -13.31 7.53 -12.18
CA GLN A 36 -13.44 6.29 -12.94
C GLN A 36 -12.19 5.41 -12.84
N THR A 37 -11.01 6.02 -12.72
CA THR A 37 -9.73 5.29 -12.62
C THR A 37 -9.64 4.59 -11.26
N ALA A 38 -9.98 5.29 -10.19
CA ALA A 38 -10.01 4.70 -8.85
C ALA A 38 -11.01 3.54 -8.76
N ARG A 39 -12.17 3.66 -9.42
CA ARG A 39 -13.18 2.57 -9.49
C ARG A 39 -12.67 1.35 -10.24
N GLU A 40 -11.98 1.55 -11.37
CA GLU A 40 -11.38 0.45 -12.13
C GLU A 40 -10.29 -0.27 -11.36
N ILE A 41 -9.42 0.49 -10.68
CA ILE A 41 -8.41 -0.06 -9.79
C ILE A 41 -9.06 -0.87 -8.67
N PHE A 42 -10.08 -0.31 -8.00
CA PHE A 42 -10.81 -1.00 -6.94
C PHE A 42 -11.44 -2.31 -7.43
N ASN A 43 -12.12 -2.29 -8.57
CA ASN A 43 -12.76 -3.49 -9.15
C ASN A 43 -11.72 -4.57 -9.49
N ARG A 44 -10.54 -4.19 -10.01
CA ARG A 44 -9.45 -5.14 -10.25
C ARG A 44 -8.93 -5.75 -8.97
N ILE A 45 -8.74 -4.94 -7.92
CA ILE A 45 -8.30 -5.44 -6.60
C ILE A 45 -9.34 -6.42 -6.04
N ALA A 46 -10.63 -6.07 -6.09
CA ALA A 46 -11.71 -6.94 -5.63
C ALA A 46 -11.78 -8.26 -6.41
N HIS A 47 -11.45 -8.24 -7.71
CA HIS A 47 -11.39 -9.44 -8.54
C HIS A 47 -10.22 -10.35 -8.16
N TRP A 48 -9.03 -9.79 -7.92
CA TRP A 48 -7.85 -10.58 -7.56
C TRP A 48 -7.85 -11.05 -6.10
N HIS A 49 -8.39 -10.24 -5.19
CA HIS A 49 -8.38 -10.47 -3.73
C HIS A 49 -9.81 -10.37 -3.17
N PRO A 50 -10.72 -11.30 -3.51
CA PRO A 50 -12.12 -11.26 -3.05
C PRO A 50 -12.25 -11.41 -1.53
N ASP A 51 -11.21 -11.91 -0.86
CA ASP A 51 -11.08 -12.03 0.59
C ASP A 51 -10.71 -10.71 1.29
N MET A 52 -10.42 -9.64 0.54
CA MET A 52 -10.12 -8.31 1.05
C MET A 52 -11.25 -7.30 0.85
N VAL A 53 -12.29 -7.67 0.09
CA VAL A 53 -13.44 -6.80 -0.20
C VAL A 53 -14.72 -7.53 0.16
N GLY A 54 -15.49 -6.94 1.06
CA GLY A 54 -16.71 -7.52 1.60
C GLY A 54 -17.93 -7.32 0.69
N PRO A 55 -19.10 -7.84 1.12
CA PRO A 55 -20.37 -7.60 0.46
C PRO A 55 -20.61 -6.09 0.28
N ALA A 56 -21.23 -5.72 -0.85
CA ALA A 56 -21.45 -4.32 -1.26
C ALA A 56 -20.18 -3.51 -1.62
N GLY A 57 -19.03 -4.18 -1.82
CA GLY A 57 -17.82 -3.52 -2.31
C GLY A 57 -17.14 -2.63 -1.27
N VAL A 58 -17.25 -2.99 0.00
CA VAL A 58 -16.60 -2.29 1.12
C VAL A 58 -15.33 -3.06 1.50
N PRO A 59 -14.14 -2.44 1.64
CA PRO A 59 -12.96 -3.15 2.09
C PRO A 59 -13.17 -3.84 3.45
N LEU A 60 -12.65 -5.06 3.58
CA LEU A 60 -12.60 -5.77 4.86
C LEU A 60 -11.38 -5.30 5.63
N PHE A 61 -11.63 -4.55 6.70
CA PHE A 61 -10.62 -4.22 7.72
C PHE A 61 -10.82 -5.18 8.89
N ASP A 62 -9.74 -5.71 9.46
CA ASP A 62 -9.88 -6.48 10.71
C ASP A 62 -10.30 -5.51 11.82
N ASP A 63 -11.07 -6.01 12.79
CA ASP A 63 -11.59 -5.20 13.91
C ASP A 63 -10.50 -4.78 14.93
N ASP A 64 -9.23 -5.06 14.62
CA ASP A 64 -8.09 -4.73 15.46
C ASP A 64 -7.88 -3.20 15.50
N ALA A 65 -7.71 -2.64 16.70
CA ALA A 65 -7.60 -1.20 16.90
C ALA A 65 -6.39 -0.60 16.16
N ALA A 66 -5.35 -1.41 15.92
CA ALA A 66 -4.18 -1.06 15.12
C ALA A 66 -4.47 -0.91 13.60
N GLU A 67 -5.56 -1.50 13.10
CA GLU A 67 -5.99 -1.32 11.70
C GLU A 67 -6.94 -0.12 11.53
N ARG A 68 -7.60 0.34 12.62
CA ARG A 68 -8.51 1.51 12.58
C ARG A 68 -7.78 2.83 12.34
N THR A 69 -6.62 3.02 12.97
CA THR A 69 -5.70 4.13 12.68
C THR A 69 -4.41 3.56 12.14
N PRO A 70 -4.03 3.85 10.87
CA PRO A 70 -2.82 3.29 10.31
C PRO A 70 -1.64 3.80 11.14
N PRO A 71 -0.69 2.93 11.52
CA PRO A 71 0.55 3.39 12.12
C PRO A 71 1.24 4.41 11.20
N PRO A 72 2.06 5.33 11.74
CA PRO A 72 2.77 6.33 10.92
C PRO A 72 3.73 5.69 9.91
N MET A 73 3.99 4.39 10.05
CA MET A 73 4.91 3.61 9.24
C MET A 73 4.27 2.28 8.87
N LEU A 74 4.44 1.82 7.62
CA LEU A 74 3.96 0.52 7.17
C LEU A 74 5.15 -0.44 7.00
N PRO A 75 5.20 -1.56 7.75
CA PRO A 75 6.16 -2.63 7.52
C PRO A 75 5.93 -3.31 6.17
N VAL A 76 7.00 -3.58 5.43
CA VAL A 76 6.99 -4.27 4.14
C VAL A 76 8.12 -5.30 4.12
N ALA A 77 7.75 -6.58 4.06
CA ALA A 77 8.70 -7.68 3.94
C ALA A 77 8.72 -8.16 2.48
N LEU A 78 9.89 -8.12 1.84
CA LEU A 78 10.10 -8.56 0.48
C LEU A 78 10.88 -9.87 0.45
N ALA A 79 10.46 -10.81 -0.38
CA ALA A 79 11.16 -12.05 -0.67
C ALA A 79 10.98 -12.45 -2.15
N ALA A 80 12.07 -12.49 -2.91
CA ALA A 80 12.09 -12.97 -4.29
C ALA A 80 13.48 -13.46 -4.68
N ASP A 81 13.61 -14.60 -5.34
CA ASP A 81 14.86 -15.07 -5.97
C ASP A 81 16.14 -14.91 -5.12
N GLY A 82 16.06 -15.30 -3.84
CA GLY A 82 17.18 -15.20 -2.90
C GLY A 82 17.42 -13.80 -2.31
N PHE A 83 16.72 -12.77 -2.79
CA PHE A 83 16.62 -11.47 -2.16
C PHE A 83 15.59 -11.50 -1.02
N ARG A 84 15.99 -10.99 0.15
CA ARG A 84 15.09 -10.74 1.28
C ARG A 84 15.38 -9.37 1.87
N ALA A 85 14.34 -8.60 2.15
CA ALA A 85 14.46 -7.33 2.85
C ALA A 85 13.25 -7.09 3.75
N SER A 86 13.52 -6.76 5.01
CA SER A 86 12.56 -6.20 5.94
C SER A 86 12.67 -4.68 5.89
N LEU A 87 11.58 -4.02 5.48
CA LEU A 87 11.52 -2.57 5.31
C LEU A 87 10.40 -1.99 6.17
N PHE A 88 10.49 -0.69 6.43
CA PHE A 88 9.32 0.11 6.79
C PHE A 88 9.22 1.29 5.85
N SER A 89 7.99 1.71 5.55
CA SER A 89 7.73 2.86 4.70
C SER A 89 7.19 4.04 5.50
N THR A 90 7.54 5.25 5.06
CA THR A 90 6.93 6.50 5.52
C THR A 90 6.28 7.19 4.33
N LEU A 91 5.04 7.65 4.50
CA LEU A 91 4.33 8.42 3.49
C LEU A 91 4.28 9.89 3.90
N THR A 92 4.88 10.76 3.09
CA THR A 92 4.83 12.21 3.26
C THR A 92 3.91 12.83 2.22
N THR A 93 2.91 13.57 2.68
CA THR A 93 1.98 14.30 1.81
C THR A 93 2.40 15.77 1.75
N LEU A 94 2.59 16.29 0.55
CA LEU A 94 2.91 17.68 0.28
C LEU A 94 1.67 18.37 -0.29
N GLY A 95 1.05 19.22 0.52
CA GLY A 95 -0.07 20.07 0.12
C GLY A 95 0.37 21.53 -0.02
N ILE A 96 -0.11 22.22 -1.07
CA ILE A 96 -0.08 23.68 -1.15
C ILE A 96 -1.49 24.15 -0.76
N PRO A 97 -1.68 24.83 0.39
CA PRO A 97 -3.01 25.15 0.92
C PRO A 97 -3.83 26.15 0.08
N GLN A 98 -3.35 26.57 -1.09
CA GLN A 98 -4.02 27.55 -1.94
C GLN A 98 -4.92 26.95 -3.02
N ASP A 99 -4.82 25.64 -3.31
CA ASP A 99 -5.68 25.00 -4.30
C ASP A 99 -6.29 23.71 -3.73
N VAL A 100 -7.55 23.84 -3.30
CA VAL A 100 -8.40 22.75 -2.76
C VAL A 100 -8.65 21.64 -3.81
N THR A 101 -8.24 21.86 -5.06
CA THR A 101 -8.44 20.97 -6.21
C THR A 101 -7.15 20.34 -6.76
N LEU A 102 -5.97 20.74 -6.27
CA LEU A 102 -4.69 20.19 -6.75
C LEU A 102 -4.39 18.86 -6.06
N GLN A 103 -4.06 17.84 -6.86
CA GLN A 103 -3.66 16.54 -6.36
C GLN A 103 -2.48 16.69 -5.39
N GLU A 104 -2.65 16.22 -4.15
CA GLU A 104 -1.57 16.19 -3.17
C GLU A 104 -0.42 15.32 -3.69
N MET A 105 0.78 15.87 -3.75
CA MET A 105 1.95 15.07 -4.09
C MET A 105 2.32 14.22 -2.87
N ARG A 106 2.48 12.91 -3.07
CA ARG A 106 2.83 11.98 -2.00
C ARG A 106 4.17 11.33 -2.32
N ILE A 107 5.08 11.38 -1.35
CA ILE A 107 6.39 10.73 -1.41
C ILE A 107 6.37 9.57 -0.43
N GLU A 108 6.60 8.37 -0.93
CA GLU A 108 6.71 7.17 -0.11
C GLU A 108 8.17 6.71 -0.10
N CYS A 109 8.78 6.67 1.08
CA CYS A 109 10.18 6.28 1.28
C CYS A 109 10.23 4.95 2.03
N PHE A 110 11.06 4.02 1.56
CA PHE A 110 11.28 2.72 2.19
C PHE A 110 12.67 2.67 2.80
N PHE A 111 12.74 2.27 4.07
CA PHE A 111 13.98 2.20 4.84
C PHE A 111 14.22 0.78 5.32
N PRO A 112 15.49 0.32 5.37
CA PRO A 112 15.82 -0.99 5.93
C PRO A 112 15.45 -1.03 7.43
N ALA A 113 14.73 -2.07 7.84
CA ALA A 113 14.37 -2.30 9.24
C ALA A 113 15.49 -2.98 10.03
N ASP A 114 16.48 -3.55 9.33
CA ASP A 114 17.64 -4.22 9.92
C ASP A 114 18.88 -4.11 9.01
N GLU A 115 20.03 -4.51 9.56
CA GLU A 115 21.33 -4.42 8.90
C GLU A 115 21.46 -5.33 7.67
N ALA A 116 20.83 -6.52 7.71
CA ALA A 116 20.83 -7.44 6.57
C ALA A 116 20.09 -6.82 5.38
N SER A 117 18.96 -6.17 5.64
CA SER A 117 18.16 -5.46 4.63
C SER A 117 18.89 -4.24 4.09
N ARG A 118 19.65 -3.52 4.94
CA ARG A 118 20.52 -2.42 4.49
C ARG A 118 21.56 -2.91 3.49
N HIS A 119 22.28 -3.98 3.83
CA HIS A 119 23.27 -4.57 2.92
C HIS A 119 22.65 -5.11 1.64
N ALA A 120 21.47 -5.73 1.71
CA ALA A 120 20.77 -6.21 0.53
C ALA A 120 20.40 -5.07 -0.43
N LEU A 121 19.94 -3.92 0.10
CA LEU A 121 19.65 -2.73 -0.71
C LEU A 121 20.91 -2.08 -1.29
N GLU A 122 21.99 -1.98 -0.49
CA GLU A 122 23.29 -1.45 -0.95
C GLU A 122 23.94 -2.30 -2.04
N ALA A 123 23.66 -3.60 -2.07
CA ALA A 123 24.14 -4.49 -3.14
C ALA A 123 23.44 -4.21 -4.49
N LEU A 124 22.23 -3.66 -4.48
CA LEU A 124 21.46 -3.31 -5.69
C LEU A 124 21.89 -1.96 -6.32
N SER A 125 22.57 -1.11 -5.56
CA SER A 125 23.01 0.21 -6.04
C SER A 125 24.37 0.20 -6.74
N ARG A 126 24.96 -0.99 -6.94
CA ARG A 126 26.22 -1.22 -7.65
C ARG A 126 25.96 -1.67 -9.08
#